data_AF-A0A1Z8N8K7-F1
#
_entry.id   AF-A0A1Z8N8K7-F1
#
_cell.length_a   1.000
_cell.length_b   1.000
_cell.length_c   1.000
_cell.angle_alpha   90.00
_cell.angle_beta   90.00
_cell.angle_gamma   90.00
#
_symmetry.space_group_name_H-M   'P 1'
#
loop_
_entity.id
_entity.type
_entity.pdbx_description
1 polymer ?
#
loop_
_entity_poly.entity_id
_entity_poly.type
_entity_poly.pdbx_seq_one_letter_code
_entity_poly.pdbx_strand_id
1 'polypeptide(L)' 'MLPALLAPARADESVRFLPDEALIACRAIMPACFTKAGWAELCEANPEVRLAHPVACRLAGEEP' A
#
# COMPACT_ATOMS: atom_id res chain seq x y z
N MET A 1 9.42 -11.21 27.06
CA MET A 1 8.11 -10.98 26.41
C MET A 1 8.03 -9.49 26.07
N LEU A 2 7.67 -9.18 24.82
CA LEU A 2 7.86 -7.89 24.14
C LEU A 2 7.24 -6.67 24.83
N PRO A 3 7.73 -5.47 24.49
CA PRO A 3 6.86 -4.53 23.82
C PRO A 3 7.41 -4.22 22.43
N ALA A 4 6.64 -4.59 21.40
CA ALA A 4 6.82 -4.07 20.07
C ALA A 4 6.56 -2.57 20.16
N LEU A 5 7.62 -1.79 19.98
CA LEU A 5 7.54 -0.34 19.95
C LEU A 5 6.55 0.06 18.86
N LEU A 6 5.43 0.65 19.28
CA LEU A 6 4.53 1.40 18.42
C LEU A 6 5.36 2.51 17.78
N ALA A 7 5.86 2.27 16.57
CA ALA A 7 6.42 3.34 15.78
C ALA A 7 5.25 4.30 15.47
N PRO A 8 5.36 5.60 15.81
CA PRO A 8 4.40 6.56 15.31
C PRO A 8 4.55 6.55 13.80
N ALA A 9 3.50 6.12 13.10
CA ALA A 9 3.37 6.31 11.66
C ALA A 9 3.29 7.81 11.40
N ARG A 10 4.44 8.49 11.47
CA ARG A 10 4.62 9.76 10.79
C ARG A 10 4.55 9.41 9.31
N ALA A 11 3.36 9.62 8.75
CA ALA A 11 3.10 9.66 7.33
C ALA A 11 3.92 10.81 6.75
N ASP A 12 5.22 10.58 6.62
CA ASP A 12 6.05 11.27 5.64
C ASP A 12 5.52 10.80 4.28
N GLU A 13 5.04 11.76 3.49
CA GLU A 13 4.14 11.66 2.35
C GLU A 13 4.78 10.99 1.11
N SER A 14 5.38 9.82 1.31
CA SER A 14 5.92 8.97 0.26
C SER A 14 5.12 7.68 0.26
N VAL A 15 4.42 7.40 -0.86
CA VAL A 15 3.68 6.15 -1.04
C VAL A 15 4.67 4.99 -0.90
N ARG A 16 4.42 4.09 0.05
CA ARG A 16 5.20 2.87 0.25
C ARG A 16 4.31 1.68 0.03
N PHE A 17 4.79 0.74 -0.77
CA PHE A 17 4.18 -0.56 -0.96
C PHE A 17 4.87 -1.59 -0.06
N LEU A 18 4.20 -2.70 0.19
CA LEU A 18 4.85 -3.87 0.77
C LEU A 18 5.86 -4.44 -0.23
N PRO A 19 7.00 -4.98 0.26
CA PRO A 19 7.84 -5.82 -0.57
C PRO A 19 7.10 -7.12 -0.90
N ASP A 20 7.41 -7.73 -2.04
CA ASP A 20 6.69 -8.88 -2.58
C ASP A 20 6.71 -10.13 -1.66
N GLU A 21 7.72 -10.26 -0.82
CA GLU A 21 7.89 -11.37 0.13
C GLU A 21 7.19 -11.14 1.48
N ALA A 22 6.48 -10.02 1.66
CA ALA A 22 5.84 -9.69 2.93
C ALA A 22 4.55 -10.49 3.16
N LEU A 23 4.56 -11.37 4.16
CA LEU A 23 3.35 -12.02 4.68
C LEU A 23 2.67 -11.11 5.70
N ILE A 24 1.88 -10.13 5.25
CA ILE A 24 1.15 -9.22 6.14
C ILE A 24 -0.35 -9.51 6.09
N ALA A 25 -0.96 -9.76 7.25
CA ALA A 25 -2.41 -9.78 7.44
C ALA A 25 -2.95 -8.36 7.63
N CYS A 26 -2.75 -7.47 6.66
CA CYS A 26 -3.28 -6.12 6.77
C CYS A 26 -4.72 -6.10 6.26
N ARG A 27 -5.65 -5.65 7.11
CA ARG A 27 -7.08 -5.52 6.77
C ARG A 27 -7.46 -4.15 6.21
N ALA A 28 -6.52 -3.22 6.13
CA ALA A 28 -6.77 -1.87 5.63
C ALA A 28 -6.50 -1.79 4.13
N ILE A 29 -7.37 -1.08 3.40
CA ILE A 29 -7.14 -0.72 2.01
C ILE A 29 -6.19 0.49 1.98
N MET A 30 -4.89 0.23 2.10
CA MET A 30 -3.83 1.24 2.02
C MET A 30 -2.65 0.71 1.20
N PRO A 31 -1.92 1.56 0.45
CA PRO A 31 -0.77 1.11 -0.34
C PRO A 31 0.27 0.31 0.48
N ALA A 32 0.50 0.72 1.74
CA ALA A 32 1.43 0.07 2.65
C ALA A 32 1.02 -1.35 3.10
N CYS A 33 -0.12 -1.85 2.61
CA CYS A 33 -0.68 -3.15 2.92
C CYS A 33 -0.75 -4.09 1.71
N PHE A 34 -0.31 -3.63 0.54
CA PHE A 34 -0.30 -4.40 -0.69
C PHE A 34 1.09 -4.33 -1.31
N THR A 35 1.45 -5.39 -2.03
CA THR A 35 2.60 -5.31 -2.95
C THR A 35 2.29 -4.29 -4.04
N LYS A 36 3.33 -3.80 -4.74
CA LYS A 36 3.11 -2.84 -5.83
C LYS A 36 2.16 -3.44 -6.89
N ALA A 37 2.38 -4.70 -7.28
CA ALA A 37 1.53 -5.42 -8.21
C ALA A 37 0.10 -5.60 -7.68
N GLY A 38 -0.06 -6.06 -6.45
CA GLY A 38 -1.39 -6.25 -5.85
C GLY A 38 -2.16 -4.94 -5.70
N TRP A 39 -1.47 -3.83 -5.47
CA TRP A 39 -2.10 -2.51 -5.47
C TRP A 39 -2.52 -2.06 -6.87
N ALA A 40 -1.71 -2.33 -7.91
CA ALA A 40 -2.08 -2.04 -9.29
C ALA A 40 -3.36 -2.80 -9.70
N GLU A 41 -3.41 -4.11 -9.42
CA GLU A 41 -4.59 -4.95 -9.68
C GLU A 41 -5.82 -4.42 -8.92
N LEU A 42 -5.66 -3.99 -7.66
CA LEU A 42 -6.74 -3.42 -6.87
C LEU A 42 -7.28 -2.12 -7.48
N CYS A 43 -6.41 -1.25 -8.00
CA CYS A 43 -6.78 0.01 -8.66
C CYS A 43 -7.55 -0.21 -9.97
N GLU A 44 -7.23 -1.28 -10.70
CA GLU A 44 -7.96 -1.68 -11.90
C GLU A 44 -9.34 -2.22 -11.54
N ALA A 45 -9.41 -3.13 -10.57
CA ALA A 45 -10.63 -3.79 -10.14
C ALA A 45 -11.61 -2.86 -9.41
N ASN A 46 -11.12 -1.86 -8.66
CA ASN A 46 -11.94 -1.01 -7.80
C ASN A 46 -11.77 0.48 -8.13
N PRO A 47 -12.72 1.11 -8.86
CA PRO A 47 -12.62 2.52 -9.22
C PRO A 47 -12.65 3.45 -8.00
N GLU A 48 -13.29 3.07 -6.90
CA GLU A 48 -13.30 3.85 -5.65
C GLU A 48 -11.90 3.96 -5.04
N VAL A 49 -11.10 2.89 -5.08
CA VAL A 49 -9.69 2.89 -4.63
C VAL A 49 -8.87 3.85 -5.48
N ARG A 50 -9.10 3.84 -6.79
CA ARG A 50 -8.41 4.73 -7.74
C ARG A 50 -8.72 6.20 -7.49
N LEU A 51 -9.97 6.52 -7.14
CA LEU A 51 -10.39 7.88 -6.80
C LEU A 51 -9.84 8.32 -5.44
N ALA A 52 -9.80 7.42 -4.46
CA ALA A 52 -9.29 7.70 -3.12
C ALA A 52 -7.75 7.80 -3.07
N HIS A 53 -7.04 7.06 -3.93
CA HIS A 53 -5.59 6.96 -3.94
C HIS A 53 -4.96 7.13 -5.33
N PRO A 54 -5.23 8.26 -6.03
CA PRO A 54 -4.84 8.43 -7.43
C PRO A 54 -3.31 8.43 -7.64
N VAL A 55 -2.55 8.96 -6.68
CA VAL A 55 -1.09 8.97 -6.72
C VAL A 55 -0.51 7.56 -6.58
N ALA A 56 -1.03 6.77 -5.63
CA ALA A 56 -0.55 5.42 -5.41
C ALA A 56 -0.89 4.49 -6.58
N CYS A 57 -2.06 4.63 -7.18
CA CYS A 57 -2.42 3.86 -8.38
C CYS A 57 -1.54 4.21 -9.58
N ARG A 58 -1.18 5.49 -9.76
CA ARG A 58 -0.25 5.89 -10.84
C ARG A 58 1.13 5.29 -10.63
N LEU A 59 1.68 5.43 -9.42
CA LEU A 59 2.99 4.87 -9.06
C LEU A 59 3.03 3.34 -9.19
N ALA A 60 1.91 2.66 -8.91
CA ALA A 60 1.80 1.22 -9.07
C ALA A 60 1.74 0.79 -10.56
N GLY A 61 1.04 1.56 -11.41
CA GLY A 61 0.93 1.31 -12.85
C GLY A 61 2.12 1.80 -13.69
N GLU A 62 2.95 2.69 -13.14
CA GLU A 62 4.28 3.00 -13.68
C GLU A 62 5.23 1.84 -13.36
N GLU A 63 5.08 0.74 -14.07
CA GLU A 63 6.14 -0.28 -14.17
C GLU A 63 7.28 0.29 -15.03
N PRO A 64 8.56 0.20 -14.60
CA PRO A 64 9.69 0.46 -15.48
C PRO A 64 9.83 -0.59 -16.59
#